data_AF-A0A4U0TW02-F1
#
_entry.id   AF-A0A4U0TW02-F1
#
_cell.length_a   1.000
_cell.length_b   1.000
_cell.length_c   1.000
_cell.angle_alpha   90.00
_cell.angle_beta   90.00
_cell.angle_gamma   90.00
#
_symmetry.space_group_name_H-M   'P 1'
#
loop_
_entity.id
_entity.type
_entity.pdbx_description
1 polymer ?
#
loop_
_entity_poly.entity_id
_entity_poly.type
_entity_poly.pdbx_seq_one_letter_code
_entity_poly.pdbx_strand_id
1 'polypeptide(L)'
;MVASQHPRDAASNMTLHHEGYRIAICTACQQCVVPGVGVKRQLREHHRDWTLALRKDIVAYCASLSLAAPEKVQHPGEVGQFIDGLALHRGWKCKACTYCCVSESNMAEHSKGRNAWNKRRGNQWRVAFVQTMFAGPRRRYFEVLSPEVRAQANREELGETIQRLLDEGRRLDREELKSASRASNEQLPTDNTPWTRKTR
;
A
#
# COMPACT_ATOMS: atom_id res chain seq x y z
N MET A 1 2.34 19.86 -29.71
CA MET A 1 1.23 20.15 -28.79
C MET A 1 1.43 19.29 -27.55
N VAL A 2 2.13 19.82 -26.55
CA VAL A 2 2.43 19.08 -25.31
C VAL A 2 1.28 19.33 -24.34
N ALA A 3 0.58 18.27 -23.96
CA ALA A 3 -0.56 18.33 -23.06
C ALA A 3 -0.17 19.09 -21.78
N SER A 4 -0.93 20.14 -21.48
CA SER A 4 -0.87 20.84 -20.20
C SER A 4 -1.27 19.86 -19.09
N GLN A 5 -0.28 19.23 -18.47
CA GLN A 5 -0.46 18.48 -17.23
C GLN A 5 -1.03 19.47 -16.19
N HIS A 6 -2.20 19.15 -15.65
CA HIS A 6 -2.81 19.99 -14.64
C HIS A 6 -1.89 20.05 -13.41
N PRO A 7 -1.70 21.22 -12.77
CA PRO A 7 -0.81 21.35 -11.60
C PRO A 7 -1.17 20.43 -10.42
N ARG A 8 -2.43 19.97 -10.36
CA ARG A 8 -2.89 18.97 -9.37
C ARG A 8 -2.28 17.58 -9.58
N ASP A 9 -1.98 17.19 -10.82
CA ASP A 9 -1.45 15.85 -11.15
C ASP A 9 0.03 15.71 -10.75
N ALA A 10 0.79 16.80 -10.82
CA ALA A 10 2.18 16.83 -10.37
C ALA A 10 2.28 16.75 -8.84
N ALA A 11 1.38 17.42 -8.12
CA ALA A 11 1.36 17.40 -6.66
C ALA A 11 0.96 16.04 -6.09
N SER A 12 -0.03 15.37 -6.70
CA SER A 12 -0.44 14.01 -6.33
C SER A 12 0.63 12.97 -6.66
N ASN A 13 1.41 13.14 -7.73
CA ASN A 13 2.54 12.25 -8.02
C ASN A 13 3.69 12.38 -6.99
N MET A 14 3.88 13.56 -6.40
CA MET A 14 4.94 13.79 -5.40
C MET A 14 4.49 13.49 -3.97
N THR A 15 3.19 13.28 -3.76
CA THR A 15 2.60 13.09 -2.43
C THR A 15 1.59 11.93 -2.44
N LEU A 16 1.92 10.85 -1.75
CA LEU A 16 1.02 9.71 -1.59
C LEU A 16 0.14 9.88 -0.35
N HIS A 17 -1.18 9.86 -0.53
CA HIS A 17 -2.14 9.93 0.56
C HIS A 17 -2.55 8.54 1.04
N HIS A 18 -2.47 8.31 2.34
CA HIS A 18 -2.97 7.09 3.01
C HIS A 18 -4.15 7.47 3.91
N GLU A 19 -5.36 7.29 3.40
CA GLU A 19 -6.61 7.66 4.10
C GLU A 19 -6.78 6.93 5.43
N GLY A 20 -6.48 5.63 5.47
CA GLY A 20 -6.63 4.82 6.68
C GLY A 20 -5.80 5.33 7.87
N TYR A 21 -4.62 5.87 7.60
CA TYR A 21 -3.75 6.45 8.62
C TYR A 21 -3.90 7.98 8.73
N ARG A 22 -4.63 8.62 7.80
CA ARG A 22 -4.75 10.08 7.66
C ARG A 22 -3.38 10.76 7.57
N ILE A 23 -2.49 10.19 6.75
CA ILE A 23 -1.13 10.71 6.53
C ILE A 23 -0.91 10.95 5.04
N ALA A 24 -0.04 11.92 4.75
CA ALA A 24 0.47 12.16 3.41
C ALA A 24 1.98 11.95 3.43
N ILE A 25 2.50 11.22 2.45
CA ILE A 25 3.91 10.84 2.34
C ILE A 25 4.51 11.56 1.15
N CYS A 26 5.60 12.27 1.38
CA CYS A 26 6.41 12.77 0.28
C CYS A 26 7.18 11.60 -0.33
N THR A 27 6.94 11.30 -1.61
CA THR A 27 7.54 10.15 -2.30
C THR A 27 9.05 10.28 -2.45
N ALA A 28 9.56 11.52 -2.56
CA ALA A 28 10.98 11.81 -2.65
C ALA A 28 11.72 11.68 -1.30
N CYS A 29 11.13 12.15 -0.19
CA CYS A 29 11.71 11.97 1.14
C CYS A 29 11.44 10.61 1.77
N GLN A 30 10.45 9.88 1.25
CA GLN A 30 9.92 8.64 1.80
C GLN A 30 9.49 8.77 3.28
N GLN A 31 8.92 9.94 3.62
CA GLN A 31 8.53 10.32 4.97
C GLN A 31 7.21 11.11 4.94
N CYS A 32 6.44 11.00 6.02
CA CYS A 32 5.19 11.73 6.18
C CYS A 32 5.45 13.23 6.31
N VAL A 33 4.66 14.02 5.58
CA VAL A 33 4.60 15.46 5.78
C VAL A 33 3.80 15.76 7.05
N VAL A 34 4.29 16.70 7.85
CA VAL A 34 3.54 17.20 9.01
C VAL A 34 2.54 18.25 8.51
N PRO A 35 1.22 18.13 8.79
CA PRO A 35 0.22 19.07 8.28
C PRO A 35 0.49 20.53 8.67
N GLY A 36 -0.04 21.45 7.86
CA GLY A 36 0.11 22.89 8.08
C GLY A 36 1.53 23.41 7.79
N VAL A 37 2.18 24.02 8.79
CA VAL A 37 3.52 24.63 8.63
C VAL A 37 4.60 23.59 8.31
N GLY A 38 4.38 22.34 8.72
CA GLY A 38 5.32 21.25 8.49
C GLY A 38 5.56 20.93 7.01
N VAL A 39 4.52 20.96 6.17
CA VAL A 39 4.62 20.75 4.73
C VAL A 39 5.53 21.81 4.10
N LYS A 40 5.28 23.09 4.39
CA LYS A 40 6.09 24.21 3.88
C LYS A 40 7.54 24.09 4.33
N ARG A 41 7.77 23.69 5.58
CA ARG A 41 9.12 23.48 6.13
C ARG A 41 9.86 22.36 5.41
N GLN A 42 9.23 21.21 5.23
CA GLN A 42 9.82 20.06 4.54
C GLN A 42 10.21 20.43 3.10
N LEU A 43 9.32 21.08 2.35
CA LEU A 43 9.59 21.52 0.99
C LEU A 43 10.74 22.53 0.91
N ARG A 44 10.86 23.44 1.90
CA ARG A 44 11.95 24.41 1.95
C ARG A 44 13.30 23.78 2.34
N GLU A 45 13.29 22.78 3.21
CA GLU A 45 14.50 22.14 3.74
C GLU A 45 15.04 21.08 2.79
N HIS A 46 14.15 20.28 2.18
CA HIS A 46 14.52 19.09 1.40
C HIS A 46 14.29 19.22 -0.11
N HIS A 47 13.56 20.23 -0.57
CA HIS A 47 13.17 20.38 -1.98
C HIS A 47 13.36 21.82 -2.50
N ARG A 48 14.58 22.34 -2.34
CA ARG A 48 14.92 23.71 -2.77
C ARG A 48 14.96 23.87 -4.29
N ASP A 49 15.26 22.79 -4.98
CA ASP A 49 15.29 22.61 -6.43
C ASP A 49 13.89 22.59 -7.07
N TRP A 50 12.84 22.35 -6.29
CA TRP A 50 11.47 22.35 -6.81
C TRP A 50 10.95 23.76 -7.09
N THR A 51 10.22 23.90 -8.19
CA THR A 51 9.62 25.18 -8.58
C THR A 51 8.68 25.71 -7.50
N LEU A 52 8.57 27.03 -7.40
CA LEU A 52 7.68 27.65 -6.43
C LEU A 52 6.21 27.27 -6.67
N ALA A 53 5.81 27.13 -7.94
CA ALA A 53 4.47 26.69 -8.33
C ALA A 53 4.17 25.29 -7.77
N LEU A 54 5.02 24.31 -8.05
CA LEU A 54 4.85 22.93 -7.56
C LEU A 54 4.76 22.87 -6.03
N ARG A 55 5.63 23.63 -5.33
CA ARG A 55 5.58 23.67 -3.86
C ARG A 55 4.28 24.27 -3.32
N LYS A 56 3.71 25.28 -4.00
CA LYS A 56 2.40 25.83 -3.64
C LYS A 56 1.28 24.82 -3.89
N ASP A 57 1.35 24.08 -4.99
CA ASP A 57 0.36 23.06 -5.36
C ASP A 57 0.37 21.90 -4.35
N ILE A 58 1.54 21.42 -3.93
CA ILE A 58 1.67 20.38 -2.89
C ILE A 58 1.10 20.87 -1.56
N VAL A 59 1.37 22.12 -1.17
CA VAL A 59 0.80 22.68 0.05
C VAL A 59 -0.72 22.77 -0.03
N ALA A 60 -1.27 23.20 -1.17
CA ALA A 60 -2.72 23.27 -1.39
C ALA A 60 -3.36 21.88 -1.39
N TYR A 61 -2.72 20.90 -2.04
CA TYR A 61 -3.14 19.51 -2.05
C TYR A 61 -3.18 18.94 -0.62
N CYS A 62 -2.08 19.01 0.12
CA CYS A 62 -2.04 18.54 1.51
C CYS A 62 -3.04 19.25 2.42
N ALA A 63 -3.34 20.53 2.18
CA ALA A 63 -4.34 21.28 2.94
C ALA A 63 -5.79 20.85 2.64
N SER A 64 -6.04 20.28 1.45
CA SER A 64 -7.35 19.71 1.12
C SER A 64 -7.60 18.33 1.73
N LEU A 65 -6.56 17.68 2.26
CA LEU A 65 -6.65 16.33 2.85
C LEU A 65 -6.94 16.40 4.36
N SER A 66 -7.68 15.41 4.86
CA SER A 66 -7.94 15.27 6.30
C SER A 66 -6.78 14.56 6.99
N LEU A 67 -5.68 15.30 7.21
CA LEU A 67 -4.45 14.76 7.80
C LEU A 67 -4.43 14.87 9.32
N ALA A 68 -3.97 13.81 9.99
CA ALA A 68 -3.78 13.79 11.43
C ALA A 68 -2.44 14.44 11.84
N ALA A 69 -2.45 15.07 13.01
CA ALA A 69 -1.21 15.53 13.65
C ALA A 69 -0.35 14.32 14.07
N PRO A 70 1.00 14.43 14.09
CA PRO A 70 1.90 13.31 14.37
C PRO A 70 1.58 12.54 15.65
N GLU A 71 1.08 13.22 16.69
CA GLU A 71 0.72 12.64 17.98
C GLU A 71 -0.56 11.81 17.93
N LYS A 72 -1.42 12.08 16.93
CA LYS A 72 -2.74 11.46 16.75
C LYS A 72 -2.73 10.39 15.67
N VAL A 73 -1.60 10.17 14.99
CA VAL A 73 -1.46 9.10 14.00
C VAL A 73 -1.39 7.77 14.74
N GLN A 74 -2.25 6.83 14.33
CA GLN A 74 -2.20 5.47 14.84
C GLN A 74 -1.01 4.75 14.21
N HIS A 75 -0.10 4.27 15.06
CA HIS A 75 0.97 3.41 14.59
C HIS A 75 0.44 2.00 14.41
N PRO A 76 0.83 1.32 13.33
CA PRO A 76 0.47 -0.08 13.17
C PRO A 76 1.13 -0.90 14.30
N GLY A 77 0.46 -1.97 14.74
CA GLY A 77 0.76 -2.73 15.97
C GLY A 77 2.10 -3.49 15.97
N GLU A 78 2.15 -4.64 16.67
CA GLU A 78 3.41 -5.35 16.94
C GLU A 78 4.20 -5.75 15.69
N VAL A 79 3.51 -6.20 14.65
CA VAL A 79 4.03 -6.32 13.28
C VAL A 79 3.12 -5.46 12.42
N GLY A 80 3.62 -4.29 12.02
CA GLY A 80 2.84 -3.34 11.29
C GLY A 80 2.66 -3.72 9.83
N GLN A 81 1.54 -3.30 9.25
CA GLN A 81 1.36 -3.32 7.81
C GLN A 81 2.45 -2.46 7.18
N PHE A 82 3.09 -2.96 6.13
CA PHE A 82 4.00 -2.17 5.32
C PHE A 82 3.24 -0.98 4.75
N ILE A 83 3.74 0.23 4.97
CA ILE A 83 3.13 1.44 4.43
C ILE A 83 3.91 1.86 3.18
N ASP A 84 3.24 1.79 2.04
CA ASP A 84 3.82 2.17 0.76
C ASP A 84 4.28 3.63 0.76
N GLY A 85 5.44 3.88 0.15
CA GLY A 85 6.06 5.19 0.10
C GLY A 85 6.93 5.54 1.32
N LEU A 86 6.85 4.82 2.44
CA LEU A 86 7.78 5.02 3.56
C LEU A 86 9.11 4.29 3.35
N ALA A 87 10.20 4.91 3.83
CA ALA A 87 11.52 4.31 3.79
C ALA A 87 11.56 3.03 4.62
N LEU A 88 12.08 1.96 4.02
CA LEU A 88 12.33 0.69 4.68
C LEU A 88 13.77 0.65 5.18
N HIS A 89 13.95 0.32 6.46
CA HIS A 89 15.27 0.22 7.07
C HIS A 89 15.49 -1.18 7.64
N ARG A 90 16.74 -1.65 7.56
CA ARG A 90 17.21 -2.73 8.44
C ARG A 90 17.49 -2.14 9.81
N GLY A 91 16.94 -2.77 10.84
CA GLY A 91 17.07 -2.31 12.21
C GLY A 91 16.91 -3.45 13.19
N TRP A 92 16.44 -3.09 14.38
CA TRP A 92 16.40 -3.94 15.54
C TRP A 92 15.07 -3.82 16.25
N LYS A 93 14.58 -4.96 16.71
CA LYS A 93 13.34 -5.12 17.47
C LYS A 93 13.65 -5.64 18.86
N CYS A 94 13.15 -4.97 19.89
CA CYS A 94 13.21 -5.47 21.25
C CYS A 94 12.32 -6.72 21.38
N LYS A 95 12.83 -7.79 22.00
CA LYS A 95 12.09 -9.04 22.21
C LYS A 95 11.07 -8.94 23.36
N ALA A 96 11.26 -7.98 24.28
CA ALA A 96 10.43 -7.85 25.48
C ALA A 96 9.35 -6.77 25.37
N CYS A 97 9.41 -5.89 24.35
CA CYS A 97 8.40 -4.83 24.17
C CYS A 97 8.30 -4.38 22.71
N THR A 98 7.37 -3.46 22.43
CA THR A 98 7.09 -2.95 21.08
C THR A 98 8.20 -2.07 20.47
N TYR A 99 9.23 -1.70 21.23
CA TYR A 99 10.28 -0.78 20.77
C TYR A 99 11.10 -1.32 19.59
N CYS A 100 11.33 -0.45 18.61
CA CYS A 100 12.13 -0.68 17.41
C CYS A 100 13.08 0.50 17.17
N CYS A 101 14.23 0.26 16.57
CA CYS A 101 15.13 1.32 16.11
C CYS A 101 16.07 0.82 15.00
N VAL A 102 16.73 1.75 14.31
CA VAL A 102 17.70 1.41 13.24
C VAL A 102 19.12 1.15 13.76
N SER A 103 19.46 1.72 14.92
CA SER A 103 20.80 1.62 15.52
C SER A 103 20.83 0.53 16.60
N GLU A 104 21.82 -0.36 16.53
CA GLU A 104 22.02 -1.38 17.57
C GLU A 104 22.40 -0.74 18.91
N SER A 105 23.21 0.32 18.90
CA SER A 105 23.62 1.03 20.12
C SER A 105 22.41 1.59 20.88
N ASN A 106 21.42 2.14 20.17
CA ASN A 106 20.18 2.62 20.78
C ASN A 106 19.35 1.47 21.36
N MET A 107 19.36 0.31 20.71
CA MET A 107 18.68 -0.88 21.21
C MET A 107 19.35 -1.43 22.47
N ALA A 108 20.68 -1.43 22.51
CA ALA A 108 21.44 -1.84 23.68
C ALA A 108 21.16 -0.92 24.88
N GLU A 109 21.12 0.39 24.65
CA GLU A 109 20.75 1.38 25.68
C GLU A 109 19.31 1.16 26.16
N HIS A 110 18.35 1.01 25.24
CA HIS A 110 16.96 0.69 25.56
C HIS A 110 16.85 -0.57 26.43
N SER A 111 17.56 -1.64 26.05
CA SER A 111 17.55 -2.90 26.79
C SER A 111 18.13 -2.78 28.20
N LYS A 112 19.13 -1.92 28.41
CA LYS A 112 19.70 -1.66 29.75
C LYS A 112 18.68 -0.98 30.65
N GLY A 113 17.98 0.03 30.14
CA GLY A 113 17.05 0.86 30.92
C GLY A 113 15.71 0.18 31.25
N ARG A 114 15.19 -0.70 30.38
CA ARG A 114 13.86 -1.32 30.57
C ARG A 114 13.88 -2.78 31.00
N ASN A 115 14.87 -3.56 30.59
CA ASN A 115 14.79 -5.02 30.68
C ASN A 115 15.73 -5.63 31.73
N ALA A 116 16.28 -4.83 32.66
CA ALA A 116 17.25 -5.29 33.66
C ALA A 116 18.28 -6.23 33.03
N TRP A 117 18.94 -5.75 31.96
CA TRP A 117 19.83 -6.55 31.12
C TRP A 117 20.81 -7.36 31.98
N ASN A 118 20.71 -8.69 31.90
CA ASN A 118 21.63 -9.62 32.53
C ASN A 118 22.33 -10.39 31.41
N LYS A 119 23.67 -10.42 31.41
CA LYS A 119 24.50 -11.19 30.45
C LYS A 119 24.04 -12.64 30.28
N ARG A 120 23.38 -13.24 31.28
CA ARG A 120 22.83 -14.59 31.24
C ARG A 120 21.61 -14.78 30.31
N ARG A 121 20.89 -13.71 29.95
CA ARG A 121 19.64 -13.81 29.14
C ARG A 121 19.87 -13.73 27.63
N GLY A 122 21.12 -13.61 27.17
CA GLY A 122 21.44 -13.44 25.74
C GLY A 122 20.93 -12.12 25.15
N ASN A 123 21.06 -11.95 23.83
CA ASN A 123 20.61 -10.74 23.14
C ASN A 123 19.08 -10.57 23.26
N GLN A 124 18.67 -9.45 23.87
CA GLN A 124 17.27 -9.07 24.10
C GLN A 124 16.59 -8.42 22.89
N TRP A 125 17.27 -8.44 21.75
CA TRP A 125 16.78 -7.89 20.49
C TRP A 125 17.08 -8.84 19.34
N ARG A 126 16.38 -8.62 18.21
CA ARG A 126 16.61 -9.33 16.95
C ARG A 126 16.65 -8.34 15.79
N VAL A 127 17.31 -8.75 14.70
CA VAL A 127 17.25 -8.01 13.44
C VAL A 127 15.80 -8.00 12.96
N ALA A 128 15.34 -6.84 12.50
CA ALA A 128 14.00 -6.66 11.94
C ALA A 128 14.04 -5.61 10.82
N PHE A 129 13.04 -5.65 9.95
CA PHE A 129 12.77 -4.55 9.03
C PHE A 129 11.83 -3.56 9.72
N VAL A 130 12.14 -2.27 9.62
CA VAL A 130 11.40 -1.23 10.33
C VAL A 130 11.10 -0.05 9.41
N GLN A 131 9.95 0.58 9.60
CA GLN A 131 9.57 1.84 8.95
C GLN A 131 9.27 2.90 10.00
N THR A 132 9.31 4.17 9.61
CA THR A 132 8.91 5.31 10.45
C THR A 132 8.07 6.27 9.61
N MET A 133 6.98 6.77 10.19
CA MET A 133 6.14 7.77 9.53
C MET A 133 6.80 9.15 9.53
N PHE A 134 7.29 9.60 10.69
CA PHE A 134 7.83 10.94 10.86
C PHE A 134 9.33 10.94 11.17
N ALA A 135 10.01 12.01 10.78
CA ALA A 135 11.41 12.27 11.12
C ALA A 135 11.56 13.11 12.41
N GLY A 136 12.78 13.14 12.95
CA GLY A 136 13.14 14.00 14.07
C GLY A 136 12.80 13.42 15.46
N PRO A 137 12.54 14.26 16.47
CA PRO A 137 12.43 13.82 17.87
C PRO A 137 11.18 12.96 18.14
N ARG A 138 10.16 13.03 17.28
CA ARG A 138 8.93 12.23 17.39
C ARG A 138 8.97 10.96 16.54
N ARG A 139 10.15 10.57 16.03
CA ARG A 139 10.31 9.34 15.23
C ARG A 139 9.90 8.13 16.07
N ARG A 140 9.07 7.28 15.49
CA ARG A 140 8.66 6.00 16.08
C ARG A 140 8.74 4.95 15.01
N TYR A 141 9.67 4.03 15.20
CA TYR A 141 9.81 2.89 14.33
C TYR A 141 8.82 1.81 14.72
N PHE A 142 8.23 1.18 13.71
CA PHE A 142 7.45 -0.03 13.86
C PHE A 142 8.06 -1.11 12.97
N GLU A 143 7.92 -2.36 13.39
CA GLU A 143 8.37 -3.50 12.62
C GLU A 143 7.45 -3.75 11.45
N VAL A 144 8.00 -4.20 10.33
CA VAL A 144 7.27 -4.67 9.15
C VAL A 144 7.84 -6.00 8.67
N LEU A 145 7.04 -6.73 7.90
CA LEU A 145 7.48 -7.97 7.26
C LEU A 145 8.69 -7.70 6.35
N SER A 146 9.57 -8.70 6.24
CA SER A 146 10.68 -8.61 5.29
C SER A 146 10.13 -8.54 3.85
N PRO A 147 10.86 -7.89 2.93
CA PRO A 147 10.46 -7.83 1.53
C PRO A 147 10.25 -9.22 0.91
N GLU A 148 11.05 -10.20 1.33
CA GLU A 148 10.99 -11.59 0.88
C GLU A 148 9.70 -12.27 1.33
N VAL A 149 9.38 -12.20 2.62
CA VAL A 149 8.16 -12.79 3.19
C VAL A 149 6.93 -12.10 2.58
N ARG A 150 6.98 -10.78 2.41
CA ARG A 150 5.91 -10.04 1.73
C ARG A 150 5.74 -10.47 0.28
N ALA A 151 6.83 -10.60 -0.47
CA ALA A 151 6.77 -11.03 -1.87
C ALA A 151 6.26 -12.48 -2.01
N GLN A 152 6.52 -13.33 -1.03
CA GLN A 152 5.94 -14.66 -0.98
C GLN A 152 4.44 -14.62 -0.70
N ALA A 153 4.00 -13.91 0.35
CA ALA A 153 2.58 -13.77 0.68
C ALA A 153 1.77 -13.19 -0.50
N ASN A 154 2.28 -12.14 -1.15
CA ASN A 154 1.62 -11.53 -2.30
C ASN A 154 1.50 -12.50 -3.49
N ARG A 155 2.49 -13.38 -3.70
CA ARG A 155 2.45 -14.39 -4.76
C ARG A 155 1.40 -15.45 -4.48
N GLU A 156 1.28 -15.89 -3.24
CA GLU A 156 0.28 -16.86 -2.81
C GLU A 156 -1.14 -16.27 -2.99
N GLU A 157 -1.38 -15.05 -2.51
CA GLU A 157 -2.67 -14.36 -2.66
C GLU A 157 -3.06 -14.12 -4.13
N LEU A 158 -2.10 -13.71 -4.96
CA LEU A 158 -2.32 -13.55 -6.40
C LEU A 158 -2.63 -14.89 -7.07
N GLY A 159 -1.92 -15.96 -6.69
CA GLY A 159 -2.17 -17.31 -7.17
C GLY A 159 -3.60 -17.79 -6.87
N GLU A 160 -4.07 -17.58 -5.64
CA GLU A 160 -5.44 -17.90 -5.25
C GLU A 160 -6.49 -17.11 -6.05
N THR A 161 -6.21 -15.84 -6.34
CA THR A 161 -7.09 -14.98 -7.13
C THR A 161 -7.16 -15.45 -8.58
N ILE A 162 -6.01 -15.74 -9.19
CA ILE A 162 -5.92 -16.28 -10.56
C ILE A 162 -6.67 -17.62 -10.64
N GLN A 163 -6.47 -18.51 -9.67
CA GLN A 163 -7.14 -19.80 -9.64
C GLN A 163 -8.66 -19.65 -9.61
N ARG A 164 -9.20 -18.74 -8.78
CA ARG A 164 -10.63 -18.43 -8.75
C ARG A 164 -11.17 -17.93 -10.09
N LEU A 165 -10.44 -17.04 -10.77
CA LEU A 165 -10.84 -16.55 -12.09
C LEU A 165 -10.85 -17.67 -13.14
N LEU A 166 -9.87 -18.57 -13.10
CA LEU A 166 -9.82 -19.72 -14.01
C LEU A 166 -10.96 -20.71 -13.73
N ASP A 167 -11.31 -20.95 -12.47
CA ASP A 167 -12.44 -21.79 -12.08
C ASP A 167 -13.78 -21.21 -12.55
N GLU A 168 -13.91 -19.88 -12.44
CA GLU A 168 -15.09 -19.17 -12.90
C GLU A 168 -15.22 -19.21 -14.44
N GLY A 169 -14.12 -19.00 -15.17
CA GLY A 169 -14.10 -19.17 -16.63
C GLY A 169 -14.55 -20.57 -17.05
N ARG A 170 -13.99 -21.61 -16.41
CA ARG A 170 -14.41 -23.01 -16.64
C ARG A 170 -15.89 -23.25 -16.33
N ARG A 171 -16.48 -22.52 -15.39
CA ARG A 171 -17.91 -22.62 -15.05
C ARG A 171 -18.76 -22.02 -16.17
N LEU A 172 -18.41 -20.82 -16.63
CA LEU A 172 -19.12 -20.11 -17.69
C LEU A 172 -19.06 -20.89 -19.02
N ASP A 173 -17.89 -21.40 -19.41
CA ASP A 173 -17.74 -22.20 -20.64
C ASP A 173 -18.67 -23.43 -20.63
N ARG A 174 -18.81 -24.10 -19.47
CA ARG A 174 -19.73 -25.23 -19.30
C ARG A 174 -21.20 -24.82 -19.42
N GLU A 175 -21.56 -23.64 -18.95
CA GLU A 175 -22.92 -23.11 -19.05
C GLU A 175 -23.27 -22.69 -20.47
N GLU A 176 -22.32 -22.11 -21.19
CA GLU A 176 -22.46 -21.75 -22.59
C GLU A 176 -22.64 -23.00 -23.46
N LEU A 177 -21.82 -24.04 -23.26
CA LEU A 177 -21.99 -25.32 -23.97
C LEU A 177 -23.36 -25.95 -23.71
N LYS A 178 -23.86 -25.91 -22.46
CA LYS A 178 -25.21 -26.39 -22.13
C LYS A 178 -26.29 -25.55 -22.80
N SER A 179 -26.11 -24.24 -22.87
CA SER A 179 -27.08 -23.30 -23.46
C SER A 179 -27.11 -23.43 -24.99
N ALA A 180 -25.95 -23.54 -25.63
CA ALA A 180 -25.82 -23.81 -27.06
C ALA A 180 -26.43 -25.16 -27.46
N SER A 181 -26.21 -26.20 -26.64
CA SER A 181 -26.83 -27.51 -26.85
C SER A 181 -28.37 -27.46 -26.74
N ARG A 182 -28.91 -26.68 -25.80
CA ARG A 182 -30.36 -26.46 -25.68
C ARG A 182 -30.94 -25.73 -26.90
N ALA A 183 -30.30 -24.63 -27.32
CA ALA A 183 -30.75 -23.85 -28.48
C ALA A 183 -30.74 -24.67 -29.78
N SER A 184 -29.73 -25.54 -29.97
CA SER A 184 -29.67 -26.45 -31.12
C SER A 184 -30.74 -27.55 -31.08
N ASN A 185 -31.22 -27.95 -29.90
CA ASN A 185 -32.27 -28.95 -29.74
C ASN A 185 -33.68 -28.36 -29.89
N GLU A 186 -33.85 -27.05 -29.68
CA GLU A 186 -35.10 -26.31 -29.92
C GLU A 186 -35.34 -25.99 -31.39
N GLN A 187 -34.30 -25.99 -32.23
CA GLN A 187 -34.42 -26.00 -33.69
C GLN A 187 -34.81 -27.40 -34.19
N LEU A 188 -35.98 -27.89 -33.79
CA LEU A 188 -36.61 -29.02 -34.47
C LEU A 188 -36.87 -28.64 -35.94
N PRO A 189 -36.74 -29.58 -36.89
CA PRO A 189 -36.96 -29.29 -38.30
C PRO A 189 -38.37 -28.71 -38.50
N THR A 190 -38.46 -27.44 -38.89
CA THR A 190 -39.69 -26.94 -39.48
C THR A 190 -39.90 -27.75 -40.74
N ASP A 191 -40.92 -28.60 -40.71
CA ASP A 191 -41.29 -29.51 -41.79
C ASP A 191 -41.61 -28.67 -43.03
N ASN A 192 -40.60 -28.50 -43.89
CA ASN A 192 -40.77 -27.93 -45.21
C ASN A 192 -41.54 -28.96 -46.02
N THR A 193 -42.87 -28.84 -46.03
CA THR A 193 -43.72 -29.48 -47.04
C THR A 193 -44.13 -28.45 -48.08
N PRO A 194 -43.41 -28.35 -49.21
CA PRO A 194 -43.77 -27.50 -50.33
C PRO A 194 -44.63 -28.31 -51.31
N TRP A 195 -45.93 -28.44 -51.06
CA TRP A 195 -46.84 -29.04 -52.05
C TRP A 195 -48.12 -28.22 -52.21
N THR A 196 -48.08 -27.36 -53.24
CA THR A 196 -49.09 -27.18 -54.29
C THR A 196 -50.56 -27.42 -53.94
N ARG A 197 -51.36 -26.35 -53.98
CA ARG A 197 -52.69 -26.43 -54.60
C ARG A 197 -52.84 -25.36 -55.68
N LYS A 198 -52.94 -25.86 -56.91
CA LYS A 198 -53.32 -25.14 -58.12
C LYS A 198 -54.73 -24.58 -57.99
N THR A 199 -54.92 -23.44 -58.64
CA THR A 199 -56.17 -22.82 -59.04
C THR A 199 -57.23 -23.81 -59.56
N ARG A 200 -58.47 -23.70 -59.06
CA ARG A 200 -59.65 -23.38 -59.86
C ARG A 200 -60.83 -23.00 -58.97
#